data_AF-A0A5N7IMN4-F1
#
_entry.id   AF-A0A5N7IMN4-F1
#
_cell.length_a   1.000
_cell.length_b   1.000
_cell.length_c   1.000
_cell.angle_alpha   90.00
_cell.angle_beta   90.00
_cell.angle_gamma   90.00
#
_symmetry.space_group_name_H-M   'P 1'
#
loop_
_entity.id
_entity.type
_entity.pdbx_description
1 polymer ?
#
loop_
_entity_poly.entity_id
_entity_poly.type
_entity_poly.pdbx_seq_one_letter_code
_entity_poly.pdbx_strand_id
1 'polypeptide(L)' 'MDEIINRAKNKTQQARLMGIKTPEDGDWSNYSSKTCGSVGGALGDTFNKEAVSDIESRLDKKNQK' A
#
# COMPACT_ATOMS: atom_id res chain seq x y z
N MET A 1 5.12 -7.70 12.75
CA MET A 1 4.09 -6.74 12.29
C MET A 1 3.80 -7.10 10.86
N ASP A 2 2.57 -7.49 10.56
CA ASP A 2 2.18 -8.24 9.36
C ASP A 2 2.69 -7.66 8.03
N GLU A 3 3.54 -8.44 7.37
CA GLU A 3 4.03 -8.21 5.99
C GLU A 3 2.88 -8.10 4.96
N ILE A 4 1.66 -8.45 5.37
CA ILE A 4 0.44 -8.44 4.56
C ILE A 4 0.03 -7.01 4.20
N ILE A 5 0.35 -6.00 5.02
CA ILE A 5 0.00 -4.60 4.74
C ILE A 5 0.72 -4.09 3.48
N ASN A 6 1.92 -4.61 3.18
CA ASN A 6 2.75 -4.12 2.10
C ASN A 6 2.43 -4.71 0.71
N ARG A 7 1.29 -5.39 0.51
CA ARG A 7 0.96 -6.04 -0.78
C ARG A 7 -0.18 -5.40 -1.56
N ALA A 8 -0.75 -4.29 -1.08
CA ALA A 8 -1.86 -3.66 -1.76
C ALA A 8 -1.40 -3.03 -3.09
N LYS A 9 -2.04 -3.42 -4.19
CA LYS A 9 -1.79 -2.83 -5.52
C LYS A 9 -2.73 -1.65 -5.84
N ASN A 10 -3.79 -1.48 -5.05
CA ASN A 10 -4.78 -0.43 -5.23
C ASN A 10 -5.47 -0.05 -3.92
N LYS A 11 -6.19 1.08 -3.92
CA LYS A 11 -6.88 1.64 -2.75
C LYS A 11 -7.89 0.67 -2.13
N THR A 12 -8.61 -0.09 -2.94
CA THR A 12 -9.61 -1.06 -2.46
C THR A 12 -8.94 -2.19 -1.66
N GLN A 13 -7.84 -2.74 -2.17
CA GLN A 13 -7.07 -3.74 -1.44
C GLN A 13 -6.48 -3.17 -0.14
N GLN A 14 -5.89 -1.97 -0.20
CA GLN A 14 -5.35 -1.30 0.99
C GLN A 14 -6.43 -1.09 2.05
N ALA A 15 -7.62 -0.64 1.66
CA ALA A 15 -8.73 -0.44 2.57
C ALA A 15 -9.20 -1.74 3.24
N ARG A 16 -9.26 -2.85 2.49
CA ARG A 16 -9.56 -4.17 3.07
C ARG A 16 -8.52 -4.60 4.11
N LEU A 17 -7.23 -4.39 3.82
CA LEU A 17 -6.14 -4.66 4.76
C LEU A 17 -6.24 -3.81 6.03
N MET A 18 -6.74 -2.59 5.90
CA MET A 18 -6.98 -1.67 7.01
C MET A 18 -8.31 -1.93 7.75
N GLY A 19 -9.11 -2.92 7.34
CA GLY A 19 -10.43 -3.19 7.91
C GLY A 19 -11.48 -2.13 7.58
N ILE A 20 -11.23 -1.28 6.58
CA ILE A 20 -12.15 -0.25 6.11
C ILE A 20 -13.11 -0.89 5.10
N LYS A 21 -14.43 -0.69 5.29
CA LYS A 21 -15.43 -1.09 4.30
C LYS A 21 -15.11 -0.42 2.97
N THR A 22 -15.09 -1.20 1.90
CA THR A 22 -14.86 -0.71 0.55
C THR A 22 -16.18 -0.48 -0.17
N PRO A 23 -16.29 0.54 -1.04
CA PRO A 23 -17.42 0.64 -1.95
C PRO A 23 -17.49 -0.58 -2.88
N GLU A 24 -18.70 -1.09 -3.14
CA GLU A 24 -18.92 -2.27 -3.99
C GLU A 24 -18.73 -1.97 -5.48
N ASP A 25 -19.10 -0.75 -5.88
CA ASP A 25 -18.97 -0.21 -7.24
C ASP A 25 -17.59 0.44 -7.50
N GLY A 26 -16.76 0.54 -6.47
CA GLY A 26 -15.46 1.21 -6.54
C GLY A 26 -15.53 2.73 -6.47
N ASP A 27 -16.72 3.33 -6.24
CA ASP A 27 -16.86 4.77 -6.09
C ASP A 27 -16.58 5.23 -4.65
N TRP A 28 -15.53 6.03 -4.51
CA TRP A 28 -15.09 6.58 -3.22
C TRP A 28 -15.75 7.94 -2.90
N SER A 29 -16.61 8.46 -3.77
CA SER A 29 -17.24 9.78 -3.61
C SER A 29 -18.13 9.88 -2.37
N ASN A 30 -18.71 8.76 -1.93
CA ASN A 30 -19.52 8.68 -0.71
C ASN A 30 -18.68 8.55 0.58
N TYR A 31 -17.36 8.42 0.47
CA TYR A 31 -16.45 8.33 1.62
C TYR A 31 -15.87 9.69 1.98
N SER A 32 -15.63 9.91 3.26
CA SER A 32 -14.99 11.15 3.71
C SER A 32 -13.60 11.31 3.11
N SER A 33 -13.21 12.55 2.79
CA SER A 33 -11.86 12.87 2.31
C SER A 33 -10.77 12.37 3.26
N LYS A 34 -11.07 12.33 4.58
CA LYS A 34 -10.18 11.78 5.60
C LYS A 34 -9.93 10.28 5.36
N THR A 35 -10.99 9.50 5.16
CA THR A 35 -10.86 8.05 4.89
C THR A 35 -10.11 7.80 3.59
N CYS A 36 -10.45 8.51 2.51
CA CYS A 36 -9.77 8.41 1.23
C CYS A 36 -8.28 8.77 1.34
N GLY A 37 -7.96 9.82 2.10
CA GLY A 37 -6.59 10.27 2.37
C GLY A 37 -5.79 9.25 3.17
N SER A 38 -6.38 8.66 4.23
CA SER A 38 -5.72 7.62 5.02
C SER A 38 -5.41 6.37 4.20
N VAL A 39 -6.37 5.87 3.41
CA VAL A 39 -6.16 4.72 2.52
C VAL A 39 -5.10 5.03 1.47
N GLY A 40 -5.16 6.21 0.85
CA GLY A 40 -4.18 6.64 -0.14
C GLY A 40 -2.77 6.77 0.43
N GLY A 41 -2.64 7.34 1.64
CA GLY A 41 -1.36 7.48 2.33
C GLY A 41 -0.74 6.13 2.69
N ALA A 42 -1.53 5.20 3.23
CA ALA A 42 -1.06 3.85 3.55
C ALA A 42 -0.64 3.06 2.30
N LEU A 43 -1.36 3.24 1.19
CA LEU A 43 -0.97 2.66 -0.10
C LEU A 43 0.36 3.24 -0.59
N GLY A 44 0.57 4.56 -0.46
CA GLY A 44 1.84 5.20 -0.83
C GLY A 44 3.02 4.73 0.01
N ASP A 45 2.83 4.57 1.32
CA ASP A 45 3.85 4.02 2.23
C ASP A 45 4.25 2.59 1.85
N THR A 46 3.26 1.77 1.47
CA THR A 46 3.48 0.41 0.94
C THR A 46 4.37 0.42 -0.30
N PHE A 47 4.03 1.23 -1.30
CA PHE A 47 4.83 1.34 -2.53
C PHE A 47 6.26 1.80 -2.24
N ASN A 48 6.44 2.77 -1.34
CA ASN A 48 7.76 3.27 -0.99
C ASN A 48 8.60 2.18 -0.32
N LYS A 49 8.02 1.39 0.59
CA LYS A 49 8.71 0.27 1.24
C LYS A 49 9.13 -0.81 0.24
N GLU A 50 8.25 -1.18 -0.69
CA GLU A 50 8.58 -2.14 -1.74
C GLU A 50 9.71 -1.63 -2.64
N ALA A 51 9.67 -0.35 -3.03
CA ALA A 51 10.71 0.26 -3.85
C ALA A 51 12.08 0.29 -3.15
N VAL A 52 12.10 0.66 -1.86
CA VAL A 52 13.34 0.65 -1.06
C VAL A 52 13.89 -0.78 -0.93
N SER A 53 13.02 -1.76 -0.63
CA SER A 53 13.42 -3.16 -0.51
C SER A 53 14.00 -3.73 -1.81
N ASP A 54 13.45 -3.38 -2.97
CA ASP A 54 14.01 -3.78 -4.27
C ASP A 54 15.40 -3.15 -4.50
N ILE A 55 15.56 -1.87 -4.18
CA ILE A 55 16.85 -1.16 -4.30
C ILE A 55 17.91 -1.82 -3.40
N GLU A 56 17.58 -2.10 -2.14
CA GLU A 56 18.47 -2.77 -1.19
C GLU A 56 18.90 -4.16 -1.69
N SER A 57 17.94 -4.96 -2.17
CA SER A 57 18.19 -6.29 -2.75
C SER A 57 19.12 -6.24 -3.96
N ARG A 58 18.97 -5.21 -4.81
CA ARG A 58 19.83 -5.01 -5.99
C ARG A 58 21.24 -4.55 -5.61
N LEU A 59 21.38 -3.72 -4.57
CA LEU A 59 22.68 -3.30 -4.06
C LEU A 59 23.44 -4.46 -3.42
N ASP A 60 22.76 -5.29 -2.62
CA ASP A 60 23.37 -6.48 -2.00
C ASP A 60 23.93 -7.45 -3.05
N LYS A 61 23.14 -7.77 -4.08
CA LYS A 61 23.58 -8.59 -5.22
C LYS A 61 24.78 -8.03 -5.97
N LYS A 62 24.92 -6.70 -6.01
CA LYS A 62 26.05 -6.04 -6.65
C LYS A 62 27.32 -6.10 -5.79
N ASN A 63 27.18 -6.05 -4.47
CA ASN A 63 28.29 -6.11 -3.53
C ASN A 63 28.85 -7.52 -3.31
N GLN A 64 28.13 -8.57 -3.73
CA GLN A 64 28.61 -9.97 -3.72
C GLN A 64 29.36 -10.39 -4.99
N LYS A 65 29.57 -9.48 -5.94
CA LYS A 65 30.38 -9.68 -7.17
C LYS A 65 31.70 -8.95 -7.07
#